data_AF-A0A3M1K9V8-F1
#
_entry.id   AF-A0A3M1K9V8-F1
#
_cell.length_a   1.000
_cell.length_b   1.000
_cell.length_c   1.000
_cell.angle_alpha   90.00
_cell.angle_beta   90.00
_cell.angle_gamma   90.00
#
_symmetry.space_group_name_H-M   'P 1'
#
loop_
_entity.id
_entity.type
_entity.pdbx_description
1 polymer ?
#
loop_
_entity_poly.entity_id
_entity_poly.type
_entity_poly.pdbx_seq_one_letter_code
_entity_poly.pdbx_strand_id
1 'polypeptide(L)'
;MIGAFLVLTVLTTAAAIASFFVLGSDNERAPGEQTGQAPVAPLLAMLGIGPAPQSTGGDTAPPKQANPPSTVGAPIAEPLEPVSLEDAIKAAKRATPQDLKTIQDYLDASGGDIDRLRSRVVDLLKGLSEDPTMQDPTTFAERAADIVNLANQAYETSYLYKTKMRYDLAIKDPVKGFDFGPGKRPGQPGFERIGPDSDFVNKGTNALVTGDGPPAVYDGLMDLTEFSFPLEDGKYRVTLLTLPEDQNLTPHPFGTSVQAGGATVRIKDALNTAEKLYATLTENDFYIEDIIPEMPDDQSEVSAVALSIPVEVSGGIFSILLNPGAEPTYVTALVIYPEEEETIEEETAEEIAEILSRLNPEAGRQILGSELFQPVQRQIQQAATTPGL
;
A
#
# COMPACT_ATOMS: atom_id res chain seq x y z
N MET A 1 -19.51 57.59 20.53
CA MET A 1 -18.70 56.60 19.79
C MET A 1 -18.18 55.63 20.85
N ILE A 2 -18.80 54.48 21.11
CA ILE A 2 -18.88 53.27 20.26
C ILE A 2 -17.49 53.04 19.61
N GLY A 3 -16.72 52.00 19.92
CA GLY A 3 -17.08 50.74 20.55
C GLY A 3 -15.90 49.99 21.18
N ALA A 4 -16.29 48.90 21.84
CA ALA A 4 -15.50 47.95 22.59
C ALA A 4 -15.01 46.78 21.73
N PHE A 5 -13.90 46.15 22.11
CA PHE A 5 -13.60 44.72 21.94
C PHE A 5 -12.57 44.37 23.04
N LEU A 6 -13.01 43.86 24.19
CA LEU A 6 -13.32 42.47 24.53
C LEU A 6 -12.07 41.58 24.61
N VAL A 7 -11.53 41.55 25.83
CA VAL A 7 -10.57 40.58 26.36
C VAL A 7 -11.32 39.26 26.53
N LEU A 8 -10.86 38.18 25.89
CA LEU A 8 -11.35 36.83 26.19
C LEU A 8 -10.31 36.06 27.00
N THR A 9 -10.76 35.68 28.19
CA THR A 9 -10.06 35.01 29.27
C THR A 9 -9.81 33.54 28.93
N VAL A 10 -8.59 33.06 29.18
CA VAL A 10 -8.23 31.64 29.24
C VAL A 10 -8.90 31.02 30.48
N LEU A 11 -9.72 29.98 30.28
CA LEU A 11 -10.25 29.16 31.37
C LEU A 11 -9.71 27.73 31.23
N THR A 12 -8.69 27.46 32.02
CA THR A 12 -8.27 26.11 32.42
C THR A 12 -9.25 25.55 33.44
N THR A 13 -9.76 24.35 33.21
CA THR A 13 -10.34 23.53 34.28
C THR A 13 -9.97 22.07 34.10
N ALA A 14 -9.27 21.56 35.11
CA ALA A 14 -9.00 20.17 35.36
C ALA A 14 -10.15 19.51 36.15
N ALA A 15 -10.02 18.18 36.34
CA ALA A 15 -10.78 17.26 37.20
C ALA A 15 -11.91 16.47 36.47
N ALA A 16 -12.16 15.18 36.74
CA ALA A 16 -11.74 14.32 37.83
C ALA A 16 -11.71 12.84 37.41
N ILE A 17 -10.83 12.08 38.05
CA ILE A 17 -10.83 10.61 38.12
C ILE A 17 -12.06 10.16 38.92
N ALA A 18 -12.78 9.15 38.42
CA ALA A 18 -13.71 8.37 39.23
C ALA A 18 -13.49 6.88 38.96
N SER A 19 -12.80 6.23 39.90
CA SER A 19 -12.75 4.78 40.04
C SER A 19 -14.09 4.31 40.60
N PHE A 20 -14.68 3.25 40.02
CA PHE A 20 -15.74 2.50 40.67
C PHE A 20 -15.41 1.01 40.68
N PHE A 21 -15.19 0.50 41.89
CA PHE A 21 -15.33 -0.90 42.24
C PHE A 21 -16.81 -1.23 42.41
N VAL A 22 -17.26 -2.37 41.89
CA VAL A 22 -18.39 -3.10 42.47
C VAL A 22 -17.98 -4.55 42.69
N LEU A 23 -18.05 -4.96 43.96
CA LEU A 23 -17.93 -6.32 44.46
C LEU A 23 -19.23 -7.09 44.23
N GLY A 24 -19.08 -8.34 43.77
CA GLY A 24 -19.67 -9.51 44.42
C GLY A 24 -21.08 -9.95 44.01
N SER A 25 -21.14 -11.14 43.40
CA SER A 25 -22.05 -12.19 43.88
C SER A 25 -21.56 -13.56 43.42
N ASP A 26 -21.17 -14.36 44.41
CA ASP A 26 -20.94 -15.80 44.31
C ASP A 26 -22.17 -16.51 43.74
N ASN A 27 -21.94 -17.52 42.88
CA ASN A 27 -22.88 -18.62 42.77
C ASN A 27 -22.15 -19.92 42.43
N GLU A 28 -22.36 -20.90 43.31
CA GLU A 28 -21.86 -22.26 43.24
C GLU A 28 -22.28 -22.98 41.94
N ARG A 29 -21.37 -23.75 41.33
CA ARG A 29 -21.75 -24.87 40.47
C ARG A 29 -20.73 -26.01 40.52
N ALA A 30 -21.28 -27.21 40.67
CA ALA A 30 -20.61 -28.51 40.83
C ALA A 30 -19.93 -29.03 39.54
N PRO A 31 -19.08 -30.07 39.62
CA PRO A 31 -18.16 -30.44 38.54
C PRO A 31 -18.74 -31.52 37.60
N GLY A 32 -18.44 -31.40 36.32
CA GLY A 32 -18.55 -32.50 35.36
C GLY A 32 -18.95 -32.05 33.96
N GLU A 33 -17.97 -31.93 33.07
CA GLU A 33 -17.95 -32.51 31.71
C GLU A 33 -16.73 -31.97 30.95
N GLN A 34 -15.79 -32.87 30.64
CA GLN A 34 -14.69 -32.62 29.71
C GLN A 34 -15.24 -32.72 28.28
N THR A 35 -15.30 -31.60 27.57
CA THR A 35 -15.35 -31.57 26.10
C THR A 35 -14.28 -30.63 25.59
N GLY A 36 -13.61 -31.06 24.52
CA GLY A 36 -12.30 -30.57 24.08
C GLY A 36 -12.24 -29.08 23.77
N GLN A 37 -11.27 -28.41 24.37
CA GLN A 37 -10.85 -27.06 24.00
C GLN A 37 -10.07 -27.09 22.69
N ALA A 38 -10.63 -26.43 21.67
CA ALA A 38 -9.89 -25.87 20.55
C ALA A 38 -9.05 -24.65 21.03
N PRO A 39 -7.94 -24.29 20.37
CA PRO A 39 -6.97 -23.35 20.93
C PRO A 39 -7.44 -21.91 20.79
N VAL A 40 -7.95 -21.34 21.89
CA VAL A 40 -8.22 -19.88 22.05
C VAL A 40 -6.94 -19.10 22.42
N ALA A 41 -5.80 -19.79 22.51
CA ALA A 41 -4.51 -19.23 22.92
C ALA A 41 -3.95 -18.12 22.01
N PRO A 42 -4.17 -18.08 20.67
CA PRO A 42 -3.61 -17.02 19.83
C PRO A 42 -4.29 -15.65 20.04
N LEU A 43 -5.60 -15.65 20.32
CA LEU A 43 -6.37 -14.42 20.48
C LEU A 43 -6.06 -13.71 21.82
N LEU A 44 -5.76 -14.47 22.87
CA LEU A 44 -5.37 -13.94 24.18
C LEU A 44 -3.94 -13.36 24.19
N ALA A 45 -3.05 -13.90 23.36
CA ALA A 45 -1.71 -13.35 23.14
C ALA A 45 -1.76 -12.01 22.38
N MET A 46 -2.72 -11.87 21.46
CA MET A 46 -2.96 -10.62 20.71
C MET A 46 -3.55 -9.50 21.57
N LEU A 47 -4.23 -9.85 22.67
CA LEU A 47 -4.84 -8.92 23.63
C LEU A 47 -3.93 -8.58 24.84
N GLY A 48 -2.67 -9.04 24.85
CA GLY A 48 -1.70 -8.70 25.89
C GLY A 48 -1.96 -9.34 27.27
N ILE A 49 -2.80 -10.38 27.36
CA ILE A 49 -3.11 -11.09 28.61
C ILE A 49 -2.27 -12.37 28.68
N GLY A 50 -0.95 -12.24 28.88
CA GLY A 50 -0.04 -13.37 29.03
C GLY A 50 1.36 -12.96 29.50
N PRO A 51 2.11 -13.83 30.22
CA PRO A 51 3.43 -13.50 30.73
C PRO A 51 4.43 -13.30 29.59
N ALA A 52 5.14 -12.17 29.61
CA ALA A 52 6.15 -11.83 28.62
C ALA A 52 7.31 -12.86 28.61
N PRO A 53 7.78 -13.31 27.44
CA PRO A 53 8.95 -14.18 27.34
C PRO A 53 10.22 -13.43 27.78
N GLN A 54 11.06 -14.09 28.58
CA GLN A 54 12.34 -13.55 29.04
C GLN A 54 13.35 -13.50 27.89
N SER A 55 13.83 -12.30 27.57
CA SER A 55 14.94 -12.08 26.63
C SER A 55 16.26 -12.56 27.22
N THR A 56 16.99 -13.39 26.46
CA THR A 56 18.37 -13.80 26.77
C THR A 56 19.32 -12.93 25.94
N GLY A 57 20.12 -12.10 26.62
CA GLY A 57 21.07 -11.19 25.97
C GLY A 57 22.29 -11.92 25.41
N GLY A 58 22.63 -11.65 24.15
CA GLY A 58 23.86 -12.08 23.49
C GLY A 58 24.31 -11.05 22.45
N ASP A 59 25.61 -10.75 22.46
CA ASP A 59 26.32 -9.77 21.62
C ASP A 59 25.99 -9.85 20.12
N THR A 60 25.62 -8.72 19.50
CA THR A 60 25.37 -8.59 18.06
C THR A 60 26.59 -8.05 17.31
N ALA A 61 27.15 -8.88 16.43
CA ALA A 61 27.95 -8.44 15.30
C ALA A 61 27.03 -7.74 14.26
N PRO A 62 27.55 -6.82 13.42
CA PRO A 62 26.74 -6.16 12.39
C PRO A 62 26.08 -7.21 11.48
N PRO A 63 24.81 -7.00 11.08
CA PRO A 63 24.05 -7.98 10.33
C PRO A 63 24.75 -8.26 9.00
N LYS A 64 25.16 -9.51 8.81
CA LYS A 64 25.53 -10.03 7.49
C LYS A 64 24.29 -9.95 6.63
N GLN A 65 24.35 -9.15 5.57
CA GLN A 65 23.37 -9.09 4.49
C GLN A 65 23.01 -10.53 4.10
N ALA A 66 21.77 -10.92 4.38
CA ALA A 66 21.31 -12.28 4.16
C ALA A 66 21.29 -12.56 2.66
N ASN A 67 21.91 -13.65 2.22
CA ASN A 67 21.79 -14.08 0.83
C ASN A 67 20.31 -14.34 0.53
N PRO A 68 19.73 -13.73 -0.52
CA PRO A 68 18.32 -13.90 -0.82
C PRO A 68 17.99 -15.38 -1.14
N PRO A 69 16.80 -15.87 -0.73
CA PRO A 69 16.40 -17.27 -0.91
C PRO A 69 16.35 -17.68 -2.39
N SER A 70 16.96 -18.82 -2.73
CA SER A 70 17.22 -19.24 -4.12
C SER A 70 16.08 -19.99 -4.82
N THR A 71 14.84 -19.95 -4.32
CA THR A 71 13.68 -20.53 -5.03
C THR A 71 12.43 -19.72 -4.74
N VAL A 72 12.11 -18.75 -5.60
CA VAL A 72 10.81 -18.06 -5.58
C VAL A 72 10.13 -18.32 -6.92
N GLY A 73 8.98 -18.98 -6.89
CA GLY A 73 8.00 -18.97 -7.98
C GLY A 73 6.61 -18.93 -7.36
N ALA A 74 5.61 -18.20 -7.86
CA ALA A 74 5.58 -17.08 -8.81
C ALA A 74 4.84 -15.90 -8.11
N PRO A 75 4.68 -14.71 -8.73
CA PRO A 75 3.53 -14.61 -9.61
C PRO A 75 3.77 -13.87 -10.93
N ILE A 76 3.45 -14.58 -12.01
CA ILE A 76 2.76 -14.01 -13.17
C ILE A 76 1.57 -13.20 -12.64
N ALA A 77 1.46 -11.93 -13.03
CA ALA A 77 0.49 -10.99 -12.49
C ALA A 77 -0.94 -11.57 -12.47
N GLU A 78 -1.65 -11.43 -11.34
CA GLU A 78 -3.01 -11.93 -11.19
C GLU A 78 -4.00 -10.98 -11.88
N PRO A 79 -4.86 -11.47 -12.79
CA PRO A 79 -5.90 -10.64 -13.39
C PRO A 79 -6.77 -9.96 -12.35
N LEU A 80 -7.10 -8.69 -12.57
CA LEU A 80 -8.10 -7.97 -11.81
C LEU A 80 -9.51 -8.32 -12.33
N GLU A 81 -10.31 -8.94 -11.46
CA GLU A 81 -11.71 -9.23 -11.77
C GLU A 81 -12.59 -8.02 -11.46
N PRO A 82 -13.42 -7.54 -12.41
CA PRO A 82 -14.31 -6.42 -12.14
C PRO A 82 -15.41 -6.84 -11.16
N VAL A 83 -15.48 -6.16 -10.02
CA VAL A 83 -16.53 -6.34 -9.01
C VAL A 83 -17.34 -5.05 -8.89
N SER A 84 -18.67 -5.17 -8.88
CA SER A 84 -19.56 -4.04 -8.68
C SER A 84 -19.69 -3.66 -7.19
N LEU A 85 -20.03 -2.41 -6.88
CA LEU A 85 -20.33 -1.99 -5.51
C LEU A 85 -21.47 -2.83 -4.89
N GLU A 86 -22.51 -3.15 -5.67
CA GLU A 86 -23.63 -3.98 -5.18
C GLU A 86 -23.17 -5.37 -4.75
N ASP A 87 -22.29 -6.00 -5.53
CA ASP A 87 -21.75 -7.32 -5.21
C ASP A 87 -20.79 -7.28 -4.03
N ALA A 88 -19.97 -6.22 -3.92
CA ALA A 88 -19.11 -5.97 -2.77
C ALA A 88 -19.92 -5.79 -1.48
N ILE A 89 -21.04 -5.03 -1.50
CA ILE A 89 -21.94 -4.89 -0.35
C ILE A 89 -22.55 -6.25 0.03
N LYS A 90 -23.04 -7.02 -0.95
CA LYS A 90 -23.59 -8.37 -0.69
C LYS A 90 -22.54 -9.29 -0.07
N ALA A 91 -21.30 -9.19 -0.51
CA ALA A 91 -20.16 -9.94 0.02
C ALA A 91 -19.84 -9.50 1.47
N ALA A 92 -19.70 -8.20 1.72
CA ALA A 92 -19.45 -7.63 3.04
C ALA A 92 -20.48 -8.06 4.09
N LYS A 93 -21.75 -8.21 3.71
CA LYS A 93 -22.78 -8.71 4.62
C LYS A 93 -22.56 -10.14 5.10
N ARG A 94 -22.03 -11.00 4.23
CA ARG A 94 -21.88 -12.44 4.51
C ARG A 94 -20.51 -12.77 5.11
N ALA A 95 -19.47 -12.05 4.69
CA ALA A 95 -18.10 -12.17 5.18
C ALA A 95 -17.55 -13.62 5.20
N THR A 96 -17.91 -14.43 4.21
CA THR A 96 -17.24 -15.72 4.00
C THR A 96 -15.85 -15.51 3.37
N PRO A 97 -14.94 -16.50 3.38
CA PRO A 97 -13.63 -16.35 2.73
C PRO A 97 -13.70 -15.96 1.24
N GLN A 98 -14.71 -16.46 0.52
CA GLN A 98 -14.93 -16.08 -0.88
C GLN A 98 -15.44 -14.64 -0.99
N ASP A 99 -16.27 -14.20 -0.05
CA ASP A 99 -16.78 -12.84 -0.01
C ASP A 99 -15.66 -11.83 0.30
N LEU A 100 -14.73 -12.16 1.21
CA LEU A 100 -13.56 -11.32 1.48
C LEU A 100 -12.71 -11.13 0.23
N LYS A 101 -12.54 -12.18 -0.59
CA LYS A 101 -11.90 -12.05 -1.91
C LYS A 101 -12.67 -11.11 -2.84
N THR A 102 -14.00 -11.20 -2.89
CA THR A 102 -14.82 -10.28 -3.69
C THR A 102 -14.67 -8.82 -3.24
N ILE A 103 -14.60 -8.57 -1.93
CA ILE A 103 -14.33 -7.23 -1.38
C ILE A 103 -12.91 -6.78 -1.76
N GLN A 104 -11.91 -7.65 -1.62
CA GLN A 104 -10.54 -7.35 -2.03
C GLN A 104 -10.46 -6.98 -3.52
N ASP A 105 -11.08 -7.75 -4.41
CA ASP A 105 -11.05 -7.48 -5.85
C ASP A 105 -11.77 -6.14 -6.19
N TYR A 106 -12.84 -5.80 -5.46
CA TYR A 106 -13.50 -4.49 -5.57
C TYR A 106 -12.60 -3.32 -5.16
N LEU A 107 -11.80 -3.50 -4.10
CA LEU A 107 -10.85 -2.50 -3.59
C LEU A 107 -9.59 -2.42 -4.48
N ASP A 108 -9.10 -3.56 -4.97
CA ASP A 108 -7.96 -3.66 -5.89
C ASP A 108 -8.24 -2.96 -7.22
N ALA A 109 -9.50 -2.80 -7.62
CA ALA A 109 -9.90 -1.99 -8.77
C ALA A 109 -9.61 -0.48 -8.61
N SER A 110 -9.09 -0.04 -7.46
CA SER A 110 -8.45 1.28 -7.30
C SER A 110 -7.14 1.40 -8.10
N GLY A 111 -6.47 0.28 -8.40
CA GLY A 111 -5.22 0.29 -9.18
C GLY A 111 -4.01 0.90 -8.45
N GLY A 112 -4.08 1.02 -7.12
CA GLY A 112 -3.05 1.65 -6.31
C GLY A 112 -3.19 3.17 -6.15
N ASP A 113 -4.26 3.75 -6.68
CA ASP A 113 -4.64 5.14 -6.42
C ASP A 113 -5.33 5.25 -5.06
N ILE A 114 -4.70 5.99 -4.14
CA ILE A 114 -5.14 6.10 -2.75
C ILE A 114 -6.50 6.80 -2.62
N ASP A 115 -6.74 7.86 -3.38
CA ASP A 115 -8.00 8.61 -3.32
C ASP A 115 -9.16 7.80 -3.88
N ARG A 116 -8.89 7.05 -4.96
CA ARG A 116 -9.87 6.12 -5.51
C ARG A 116 -10.15 4.97 -4.55
N LEU A 117 -9.13 4.43 -3.89
CA LEU A 117 -9.27 3.39 -2.89
C LEU A 117 -10.13 3.88 -1.70
N ARG A 118 -9.82 5.08 -1.19
CA ARG A 118 -10.62 5.76 -0.14
C ARG A 118 -12.08 5.92 -0.56
N SER A 119 -12.34 6.44 -1.76
CA SER A 119 -13.71 6.58 -2.27
C SER A 119 -14.45 5.24 -2.30
N ARG A 120 -13.81 4.17 -2.78
CA ARG A 120 -14.41 2.82 -2.82
C ARG A 120 -14.70 2.28 -1.42
N VAL A 121 -13.80 2.48 -0.46
CA VAL A 121 -14.04 2.11 0.94
C VAL A 121 -15.25 2.84 1.51
N VAL A 122 -15.31 4.16 1.33
CA VAL A 122 -16.42 5.01 1.80
C VAL A 122 -17.74 4.59 1.18
N ASP A 123 -17.78 4.35 -0.14
CA ASP A 123 -18.98 3.90 -0.85
C ASP A 123 -19.47 2.54 -0.32
N LEU A 124 -18.54 1.61 -0.07
CA LEU A 124 -18.84 0.30 0.48
C LEU A 124 -19.40 0.39 1.90
N LEU A 125 -18.79 1.21 2.76
CA LEU A 125 -19.26 1.43 4.13
C LEU A 125 -20.64 2.09 4.16
N LYS A 126 -20.87 3.10 3.31
CA LYS A 126 -22.18 3.77 3.17
C LYS A 126 -23.24 2.79 2.71
N GLY A 127 -22.99 2.06 1.62
CA GLY A 127 -23.93 1.06 1.11
C GLY A 127 -24.19 -0.07 2.11
N LEU A 128 -23.21 -0.47 2.91
CA LEU A 128 -23.39 -1.44 3.98
C LEU A 128 -24.27 -0.90 5.12
N SER A 129 -24.10 0.38 5.49
CA SER A 129 -24.85 1.03 6.58
C SER A 129 -26.35 1.19 6.31
N GLU A 130 -26.74 1.20 5.03
CA GLU A 130 -28.13 1.27 4.60
C GLU A 130 -28.86 -0.07 4.77
N ASP A 131 -28.14 -1.18 5.00
CA ASP A 131 -28.74 -2.49 5.16
C ASP A 131 -29.41 -2.67 6.54
N PRO A 132 -30.66 -3.16 6.63
CA PRO A 132 -31.33 -3.39 7.91
C PRO A 132 -30.61 -4.39 8.84
N THR A 133 -29.83 -5.31 8.29
CA THR A 133 -29.05 -6.28 9.07
C THR A 133 -27.77 -5.68 9.66
N MET A 134 -27.39 -4.47 9.24
CA MET A 134 -26.21 -3.74 9.69
C MET A 134 -26.54 -2.61 10.67
N GLN A 135 -27.78 -2.55 11.17
CA GLN A 135 -28.19 -1.56 12.16
C GLN A 135 -27.65 -1.85 13.57
N ASP A 136 -27.15 -3.06 13.82
CA ASP A 136 -26.40 -3.36 15.04
C ASP A 136 -24.99 -2.75 14.95
N PRO A 137 -24.62 -1.81 15.83
CA PRO A 137 -23.33 -1.11 15.76
C PRO A 137 -22.13 -2.06 15.87
N THR A 138 -22.26 -3.14 16.65
CA THR A 138 -21.18 -4.13 16.82
C THR A 138 -20.91 -4.85 15.51
N THR A 139 -21.97 -5.38 14.89
CA THR A 139 -21.90 -6.07 13.59
C THR A 139 -21.35 -5.13 12.51
N PHE A 140 -21.81 -3.88 12.44
CA PHE A 140 -21.27 -2.91 11.47
C PHE A 140 -19.78 -2.65 11.70
N ALA A 141 -19.36 -2.42 12.94
CA ALA A 141 -17.96 -2.15 13.27
C ALA A 141 -17.03 -3.32 12.91
N GLU A 142 -17.46 -4.57 13.13
CA GLU A 142 -16.71 -5.76 12.70
C GLU A 142 -16.50 -5.78 11.18
N ARG A 143 -17.56 -5.50 10.40
CA ARG A 143 -17.45 -5.45 8.93
C ARG A 143 -16.63 -4.28 8.42
N ALA A 144 -16.74 -3.13 9.07
CA ALA A 144 -15.92 -1.98 8.74
C ALA A 144 -14.44 -2.27 8.96
N ALA A 145 -14.08 -2.96 10.05
CA ALA A 145 -12.72 -3.39 10.30
C ALA A 145 -12.20 -4.37 9.23
N ASP A 146 -13.02 -5.35 8.82
CA ASP A 146 -12.67 -6.25 7.71
C ASP A 146 -12.37 -5.47 6.42
N ILE A 147 -13.21 -4.48 6.08
CA ILE A 147 -13.04 -3.64 4.88
C ILE A 147 -11.77 -2.81 4.96
N VAL A 148 -11.48 -2.16 6.09
CA VAL A 148 -10.25 -1.37 6.29
C VAL A 148 -9.01 -2.25 6.16
N ASN A 149 -9.01 -3.45 6.74
CA ASN A 149 -7.90 -4.39 6.62
C ASN A 149 -7.65 -4.81 5.16
N LEU A 150 -8.70 -5.05 4.38
CA LEU A 150 -8.58 -5.36 2.95
C LEU A 150 -8.15 -4.15 2.13
N ALA A 151 -8.54 -2.94 2.53
CA ALA A 151 -8.10 -1.69 1.89
C ALA A 151 -6.59 -1.48 2.10
N ASN A 152 -6.09 -1.69 3.33
CA ASN A 152 -4.65 -1.67 3.60
C ASN A 152 -3.89 -2.70 2.74
N GLN A 153 -4.44 -3.90 2.55
CA GLN A 153 -3.86 -4.91 1.66
C GLN A 153 -3.87 -4.49 0.18
N ALA A 154 -4.94 -3.83 -0.28
CA ALA A 154 -5.02 -3.27 -1.63
C ALA A 154 -3.96 -2.17 -1.82
N TYR A 155 -3.80 -1.30 -0.84
CA TYR A 155 -2.78 -0.26 -0.86
C TYR A 155 -1.35 -0.82 -0.95
N GLU A 156 -1.07 -1.88 -0.20
CA GLU A 156 0.21 -2.61 -0.23
C GLU A 156 0.40 -3.50 -1.48
N THR A 157 -0.58 -3.55 -2.39
CA THR A 157 -0.51 -4.33 -3.62
C THR A 157 0.19 -3.56 -4.73
N SER A 158 0.99 -4.28 -5.53
CA SER A 158 1.60 -3.75 -6.75
C SER A 158 0.69 -3.95 -7.96
N TYR A 159 0.71 -3.00 -8.90
CA TYR A 159 -0.18 -3.00 -10.06
C TYR A 159 0.60 -2.81 -11.35
N LEU A 160 0.25 -3.60 -12.36
CA LEU A 160 0.78 -3.51 -13.72
C LEU A 160 -0.25 -2.84 -14.64
N TYR A 161 0.08 -1.69 -15.22
CA TYR A 161 -0.85 -0.88 -16.03
C TYR A 161 -0.20 -0.35 -17.30
N LYS A 162 -1.05 0.12 -18.23
CA LYS A 162 -0.62 0.89 -19.38
C LYS A 162 -0.39 2.31 -18.90
N THR A 163 0.69 2.93 -19.35
CA THR A 163 0.99 4.30 -18.99
C THR A 163 1.26 5.15 -20.21
N LYS A 164 0.99 6.45 -20.07
CA LYS A 164 1.41 7.47 -21.00
C LYS A 164 2.38 8.43 -20.32
N MET A 165 3.35 8.88 -21.10
CA MET A 165 4.36 9.84 -20.67
C MET A 165 4.50 10.92 -21.74
N ARG A 166 4.66 12.17 -21.30
CA ARG A 166 5.06 13.27 -22.20
C ARG A 166 6.52 13.10 -22.60
N TYR A 167 6.86 13.44 -23.85
CA TYR A 167 8.24 13.38 -24.31
C TYR A 167 9.19 14.29 -23.50
N ASP A 168 8.68 15.42 -23.05
CA ASP A 168 9.40 16.44 -22.28
C ASP A 168 9.22 16.30 -20.76
N LEU A 169 8.69 15.16 -20.28
CA LEU A 169 8.53 14.91 -18.85
C LEU A 169 9.86 15.12 -18.14
N ALA A 170 9.86 16.02 -17.16
CA ALA A 170 10.98 16.28 -16.27
C ALA A 170 10.52 16.18 -14.82
N ILE A 171 11.02 15.17 -14.12
CA ILE A 171 10.74 14.96 -12.70
C ILE A 171 11.40 16.06 -11.86
N LYS A 172 10.70 16.51 -10.81
CA LYS A 172 11.18 17.53 -9.86
C LYS A 172 11.09 17.02 -8.43
N ASP A 173 11.92 17.61 -7.57
CA ASP A 173 11.87 17.32 -6.14
C ASP A 173 10.44 17.54 -5.58
N PRO A 174 9.98 16.67 -4.65
CA PRO A 174 10.73 15.62 -3.95
C PRO A 174 10.85 14.28 -4.71
N VAL A 175 10.23 14.16 -5.89
CA VAL A 175 10.21 12.94 -6.69
C VAL A 175 11.60 12.66 -7.27
N LYS A 176 12.00 11.38 -7.31
CA LYS A 176 13.27 10.95 -7.92
C LYS A 176 13.01 10.13 -9.18
N GLY A 177 13.69 10.46 -10.28
CA GLY A 177 13.63 9.72 -11.53
C GLY A 177 14.99 9.15 -11.90
N PHE A 178 15.03 7.90 -12.35
CA PHE A 178 16.20 7.23 -12.90
C PHE A 178 15.89 6.74 -14.31
N ASP A 179 16.74 7.11 -15.26
CA ASP A 179 16.62 6.74 -16.67
C ASP A 179 17.70 5.70 -17.00
N PHE A 180 17.27 4.51 -17.41
CA PHE A 180 18.13 3.35 -17.63
C PHE A 180 18.59 3.28 -19.08
N GLY A 181 19.89 3.04 -19.31
CA GLY A 181 20.39 2.80 -20.66
C GLY A 181 21.87 3.11 -20.89
N PRO A 182 22.31 3.32 -22.14
CA PRO A 182 23.72 3.58 -22.41
C PRO A 182 24.23 4.85 -21.70
N GLY A 183 25.25 4.73 -20.86
CA GLY A 183 25.79 5.85 -20.06
C GLY A 183 26.42 6.99 -20.88
N LYS A 184 26.71 6.77 -22.18
CA LYS A 184 27.24 7.81 -23.08
C LYS A 184 26.14 8.61 -23.79
N ARG A 185 24.88 8.17 -23.71
CA ARG A 185 23.73 8.83 -24.32
C ARG A 185 23.12 9.81 -23.31
N PRO A 186 22.70 11.01 -23.72
CA PRO A 186 21.97 11.92 -22.83
C PRO A 186 20.73 11.23 -22.27
N GLY A 187 20.49 11.37 -20.98
CA GLY A 187 19.29 10.83 -20.35
C GLY A 187 18.07 11.75 -20.50
N GLN A 188 16.91 11.26 -20.05
CA GLN A 188 15.69 12.04 -19.92
C GLN A 188 15.90 13.24 -18.98
N PRO A 189 15.47 14.47 -19.36
CA PRO A 189 15.56 15.63 -18.47
C PRO A 189 14.94 15.38 -17.10
N GLY A 190 15.62 15.77 -16.02
CA GLY A 190 15.14 15.55 -14.64
C GLY A 190 15.36 14.13 -14.09
N PHE A 191 15.84 13.20 -14.91
CA PHE A 191 16.19 11.85 -14.48
C PHE A 191 17.71 11.71 -14.32
N GLU A 192 18.13 10.93 -13.32
CA GLU A 192 19.51 10.48 -13.20
C GLU A 192 19.78 9.33 -14.17
N ARG A 193 20.81 9.46 -15.00
CA ARG A 193 21.16 8.43 -16.00
C ARG A 193 21.91 7.27 -15.35
N ILE A 194 21.33 6.08 -15.38
CA ILE A 194 21.91 4.85 -14.84
C ILE A 194 22.27 3.90 -15.98
N GLY A 195 23.55 3.55 -16.07
CA GLY A 195 24.07 2.60 -17.07
C GLY A 195 24.55 1.28 -16.48
N PRO A 196 24.97 0.32 -17.33
CA PRO A 196 25.43 -1.01 -16.92
C PRO A 196 26.63 -1.01 -15.96
N ASP A 197 27.45 0.03 -16.04
CA ASP A 197 28.66 0.16 -15.21
C ASP A 197 28.36 0.82 -13.85
N SER A 198 27.12 1.24 -13.59
CA SER A 198 26.72 1.83 -12.31
C SER A 198 26.89 0.84 -11.15
N ASP A 199 27.19 1.37 -9.98
CA ASP A 199 27.21 0.59 -8.73
C ASP A 199 25.80 0.35 -8.18
N PHE A 200 24.77 0.98 -8.74
CA PHE A 200 23.38 0.81 -8.33
C PHE A 200 22.70 -0.42 -8.94
N VAL A 201 23.29 -1.07 -9.94
CA VAL A 201 22.68 -2.21 -10.66
C VAL A 201 23.55 -3.46 -10.55
N ASN A 202 22.94 -4.64 -10.72
CA ASN A 202 23.70 -5.88 -10.78
C ASN A 202 24.71 -5.89 -11.94
N LYS A 203 25.79 -6.65 -11.79
CA LYS A 203 26.72 -6.91 -12.89
C LYS A 203 26.07 -7.84 -13.93
N GLY A 204 26.47 -7.70 -15.19
CA GLY A 204 25.96 -8.51 -16.30
C GLY A 204 24.75 -7.92 -17.03
N THR A 205 24.17 -6.85 -16.49
CA THR A 205 23.14 -6.04 -17.17
C THR A 205 23.69 -5.42 -18.45
N ASN A 206 22.86 -5.31 -19.49
CA ASN A 206 23.23 -4.72 -20.77
C ASN A 206 22.32 -3.55 -21.12
N ALA A 207 22.88 -2.48 -21.69
CA ALA A 207 22.07 -1.37 -22.17
C ALA A 207 21.59 -1.61 -23.60
N LEU A 208 20.33 -1.25 -23.86
CA LEU A 208 19.71 -1.32 -25.19
C LEU A 208 19.04 0.02 -25.53
N VAL A 209 18.95 0.31 -26.83
CA VAL A 209 18.14 1.40 -27.39
C VAL A 209 17.20 0.76 -28.41
N THR A 210 15.91 0.88 -28.19
CA THR A 210 14.87 0.21 -29.00
C THR A 210 14.16 1.13 -29.98
N GLY A 211 14.37 2.46 -29.86
CA GLY A 211 13.77 3.44 -30.75
C GLY A 211 14.38 4.84 -30.63
N ASP A 212 13.81 5.78 -31.37
CA ASP A 212 14.26 7.19 -31.46
C ASP A 212 13.45 8.15 -30.58
N GLY A 213 12.58 7.63 -29.70
CA GLY A 213 11.76 8.45 -28.79
C GLY A 213 12.48 8.84 -27.49
N PRO A 214 11.72 9.24 -26.45
CA PRO A 214 12.26 9.65 -25.15
C PRO A 214 13.12 8.56 -24.52
N PRO A 215 14.33 8.88 -23.99
CA PRO A 215 15.22 7.90 -23.37
C PRO A 215 14.55 7.07 -22.27
N ALA A 216 13.75 7.67 -21.39
CA ALA A 216 13.07 6.96 -20.28
C ALA A 216 12.09 5.85 -20.73
N VAL A 217 11.76 5.77 -22.02
CA VAL A 217 10.93 4.69 -22.59
C VAL A 217 11.70 3.83 -23.58
N TYR A 218 12.58 4.41 -24.39
CA TYR A 218 13.24 3.67 -25.48
C TYR A 218 14.68 3.25 -25.18
N ASP A 219 15.29 3.81 -24.15
CA ASP A 219 16.55 3.32 -23.61
C ASP A 219 16.22 2.44 -22.40
N GLY A 220 16.97 1.36 -22.20
CA GLY A 220 16.76 0.51 -21.04
C GLY A 220 17.92 -0.40 -20.72
N LEU A 221 17.76 -1.10 -19.60
CA LEU A 221 18.67 -2.11 -19.11
C LEU A 221 18.00 -3.49 -19.18
N MET A 222 18.63 -4.40 -19.90
CA MET A 222 18.26 -5.81 -20.03
C MET A 222 19.05 -6.65 -19.01
N ASP A 223 18.41 -7.69 -18.47
CA ASP A 223 18.96 -8.53 -17.39
C ASP A 223 19.24 -7.72 -16.11
N LEU A 224 18.38 -6.74 -15.83
CA LEU A 224 18.34 -6.02 -14.56
C LEU A 224 17.63 -6.90 -13.52
N THR A 225 18.37 -7.41 -12.55
CA THR A 225 17.85 -8.26 -11.46
C THR A 225 17.90 -7.56 -10.11
N GLU A 226 18.68 -6.51 -9.97
CA GLU A 226 18.83 -5.74 -8.73
C GLU A 226 19.05 -4.28 -9.06
N PHE A 227 18.33 -3.40 -8.35
CA PHE A 227 18.61 -1.98 -8.28
C PHE A 227 18.60 -1.53 -6.82
N SER A 228 19.64 -0.83 -6.39
CA SER A 228 19.73 -0.27 -5.04
C SER A 228 20.40 1.10 -5.04
N PHE A 229 19.91 2.01 -4.19
CA PHE A 229 20.52 3.32 -4.02
C PHE A 229 20.22 3.90 -2.62
N PRO A 230 21.02 4.85 -2.13
CA PRO A 230 20.75 5.53 -0.87
C PRO A 230 19.48 6.38 -0.96
N LEU A 231 18.51 6.12 -0.09
CA LEU A 231 17.24 6.85 0.00
C LEU A 231 16.91 7.04 1.47
N GLU A 232 16.31 8.18 1.84
CA GLU A 232 15.89 8.43 3.22
C GLU A 232 14.85 7.40 3.68
N ASP A 233 14.76 7.21 4.99
CA ASP A 233 13.74 6.32 5.57
C ASP A 233 12.35 6.93 5.33
N GLY A 234 11.39 6.10 4.94
CA GLY A 234 10.04 6.54 4.62
C GLY A 234 9.26 5.55 3.77
N LYS A 235 8.01 5.92 3.45
CA LYS A 235 7.14 5.19 2.53
C LYS A 235 7.16 5.84 1.17
N TYR A 236 7.21 5.01 0.14
CA TYR A 236 7.35 5.43 -1.24
C TYR A 236 6.50 4.58 -2.16
N ARG A 237 5.96 5.21 -3.19
CA ARG A 237 5.41 4.54 -4.36
C ARG A 237 6.45 4.55 -5.47
N VAL A 238 6.90 3.37 -5.89
CA VAL A 238 7.88 3.22 -6.95
C VAL A 238 7.23 2.71 -8.23
N THR A 239 7.46 3.41 -9.33
CA THR A 239 6.99 3.01 -10.66
C THR A 239 8.17 2.61 -11.54
N LEU A 240 8.20 1.34 -11.94
CA LEU A 240 9.10 0.84 -12.97
C LEU A 240 8.45 0.98 -14.34
N LEU A 241 9.21 1.43 -15.34
CA LEU A 241 8.75 1.54 -16.72
C LEU A 241 9.44 0.51 -17.62
N THR A 242 8.73 0.10 -18.66
CA THR A 242 9.26 -0.70 -19.77
C THR A 242 8.58 -0.30 -21.07
N LEU A 243 8.89 -1.00 -22.17
CA LEU A 243 8.38 -0.70 -23.50
C LEU A 243 6.84 -0.74 -23.56
N PRO A 244 6.26 -0.11 -24.61
CA PRO A 244 4.90 -0.40 -25.02
C PRO A 244 4.65 -1.92 -25.15
N GLU A 245 3.43 -2.36 -24.81
CA GLU A 245 3.05 -3.78 -24.86
C GLU A 245 3.28 -4.43 -26.23
N ASP A 246 3.05 -3.69 -27.32
CA ASP A 246 3.26 -4.14 -28.70
C ASP A 246 4.75 -4.23 -29.11
N GLN A 247 5.64 -3.73 -28.25
CA GLN A 247 7.10 -3.70 -28.47
C GLN A 247 7.87 -4.45 -27.37
N ASN A 248 7.17 -5.06 -26.42
CA ASN A 248 7.80 -5.78 -25.32
C ASN A 248 8.74 -6.87 -25.84
N LEU A 249 9.96 -6.87 -25.33
CA LEU A 249 11.01 -7.83 -25.69
C LEU A 249 10.83 -9.19 -24.99
N THR A 250 10.08 -9.19 -23.89
CA THR A 250 9.77 -10.35 -23.06
C THR A 250 8.30 -10.29 -22.61
N PRO A 251 7.63 -11.44 -22.48
CA PRO A 251 6.34 -11.56 -21.80
C PRO A 251 6.29 -10.98 -20.37
N HIS A 252 7.42 -11.00 -19.65
CA HIS A 252 7.52 -10.58 -18.26
C HIS A 252 8.68 -9.58 -18.06
N PRO A 253 8.54 -8.32 -18.51
CA PRO A 253 9.62 -7.32 -18.49
C PRO A 253 10.16 -7.02 -17.09
N PHE A 254 9.37 -7.21 -16.04
CA PHE A 254 9.77 -7.04 -14.64
C PHE A 254 10.10 -8.37 -13.93
N GLY A 255 10.14 -9.47 -14.68
CA GLY A 255 10.35 -10.83 -14.15
C GLY A 255 9.06 -11.49 -13.65
N THR A 256 9.23 -12.68 -13.06
CA THR A 256 8.17 -13.56 -12.55
C THR A 256 7.83 -13.32 -11.08
N SER A 257 8.66 -12.55 -10.38
CA SER A 257 8.40 -12.04 -9.03
C SER A 257 9.28 -10.83 -8.77
N VAL A 258 8.79 -9.93 -7.92
CA VAL A 258 9.50 -8.71 -7.52
C VAL A 258 9.59 -8.69 -6.00
N GLN A 259 10.73 -8.27 -5.47
CA GLN A 259 10.89 -7.96 -4.05
C GLN A 259 11.27 -6.50 -3.89
N ALA A 260 10.68 -5.85 -2.90
CA ALA A 260 11.01 -4.48 -2.52
C ALA A 260 11.03 -4.40 -0.99
N GLY A 261 12.00 -3.66 -0.42
CA GLY A 261 12.17 -3.60 1.03
C GLY A 261 12.38 -4.96 1.71
N GLY A 262 12.89 -5.96 0.97
CA GLY A 262 13.08 -7.34 1.46
C GLY A 262 11.83 -8.23 1.46
N ALA A 263 10.66 -7.73 1.04
CA ALA A 263 9.44 -8.51 0.93
C ALA A 263 9.08 -8.80 -0.53
N THR A 264 8.56 -9.99 -0.80
CA THR A 264 7.96 -10.30 -2.11
C THR A 264 6.66 -9.55 -2.25
N VAL A 265 6.52 -8.77 -3.33
CA VAL A 265 5.31 -7.98 -3.57
C VAL A 265 4.31 -8.77 -4.41
N ARG A 266 3.02 -8.62 -4.09
CA ARG A 266 1.92 -9.17 -4.88
C ARG A 266 1.67 -8.26 -6.08
N ILE A 267 1.55 -8.84 -7.28
CA ILE A 267 1.32 -8.08 -8.52
C ILE A 267 -0.06 -8.40 -9.09
N LYS A 268 -0.86 -7.36 -9.31
CA LYS A 268 -2.14 -7.39 -10.02
C LYS A 268 -1.98 -6.89 -11.45
N ASP A 269 -2.59 -7.59 -12.39
CA ASP A 269 -2.63 -7.23 -13.81
C ASP A 269 -3.83 -6.33 -14.10
N ALA A 270 -3.56 -5.03 -14.25
CA ALA A 270 -4.51 -4.03 -14.70
C ALA A 270 -4.41 -3.74 -16.21
N LEU A 271 -3.58 -4.46 -16.97
CA LEU A 271 -3.50 -4.30 -18.43
C LEU A 271 -4.76 -4.82 -19.14
N ASN A 272 -5.39 -5.82 -18.53
CA ASN A 272 -6.47 -6.62 -19.12
C ASN A 272 -7.83 -6.39 -18.45
N THR A 273 -7.99 -5.32 -17.69
CA THR A 273 -9.26 -4.96 -17.05
C THR A 273 -10.26 -4.36 -18.04
N ALA A 274 -11.56 -4.55 -17.77
CA ALA A 274 -12.63 -3.95 -18.55
C ALA A 274 -12.62 -2.42 -18.45
N GLU A 275 -12.31 -1.89 -17.25
CA GLU A 275 -11.95 -0.49 -17.03
C GLU A 275 -10.46 -0.34 -17.34
N LYS A 276 -10.12 0.32 -18.44
CA LYS A 276 -8.72 0.52 -18.81
C LYS A 276 -8.11 1.53 -17.85
N LEU A 277 -7.33 1.05 -16.89
CA LEU A 277 -6.58 1.92 -15.99
C LEU A 277 -5.37 2.45 -16.74
N TYR A 278 -5.29 3.78 -16.84
CA TYR A 278 -4.14 4.47 -17.41
C TYR A 278 -3.43 5.23 -16.30
N ALA A 279 -2.14 4.97 -16.15
CA ALA A 279 -1.31 5.87 -15.36
C ALA A 279 -0.78 7.00 -16.21
N THR A 280 -0.79 8.21 -15.65
CA THR A 280 -0.12 9.36 -16.25
C THR A 280 1.03 9.77 -15.34
N LEU A 281 2.25 9.77 -15.91
CA LEU A 281 3.41 10.32 -15.21
C LEU A 281 3.52 11.82 -15.51
N THR A 282 3.54 12.62 -14.45
CA THR A 282 3.74 14.07 -14.52
C THR A 282 4.99 14.51 -13.75
N GLU A 283 5.34 15.80 -13.85
CA GLU A 283 6.58 16.34 -13.25
C GLU A 283 6.69 16.12 -11.74
N ASN A 284 5.56 16.14 -11.03
CA ASN A 284 5.51 16.07 -9.57
C ASN A 284 4.66 14.90 -9.04
N ASP A 285 3.92 14.21 -9.91
CA ASP A 285 2.86 13.31 -9.47
C ASP A 285 2.66 12.13 -10.42
N PHE A 286 2.03 11.09 -9.87
CA PHE A 286 1.61 9.88 -10.54
C PHE A 286 0.16 9.60 -10.14
N TYR A 287 -0.75 9.71 -11.11
CA TYR A 287 -2.17 9.45 -10.85
C TYR A 287 -2.70 8.41 -11.85
N ILE A 288 -3.71 7.65 -11.40
CA ILE A 288 -4.40 6.65 -12.21
C ILE A 288 -5.75 7.23 -12.65
N GLU A 289 -6.01 7.24 -13.95
CA GLU A 289 -7.28 7.69 -14.49
C GLU A 289 -8.04 6.55 -15.18
N ASP A 290 -9.38 6.62 -15.08
CA ASP A 290 -10.32 5.72 -15.76
C ASP A 290 -10.53 6.05 -17.25
N ILE A 291 -10.09 7.24 -17.67
CA ILE A 291 -10.16 7.74 -19.03
C ILE A 291 -8.77 8.30 -19.36
N ILE A 292 -8.27 8.03 -20.56
CA ILE A 292 -7.06 8.70 -21.05
C ILE A 292 -7.33 10.22 -21.00
N PRO A 293 -6.61 11.00 -20.19
CA PRO A 293 -6.73 12.44 -20.28
C PRO A 293 -6.32 12.80 -21.71
N GLU A 294 -7.18 13.53 -22.42
CA GLU A 294 -6.71 14.24 -23.61
C GLU A 294 -5.72 15.29 -23.10
N MET A 295 -4.43 14.91 -23.03
CA MET A 295 -3.39 15.91 -22.83
C MET A 295 -3.42 16.84 -24.05
N PRO A 296 -3.09 18.13 -23.86
CA PRO A 296 -3.13 19.10 -24.93
C PRO A 296 -2.46 18.56 -26.21
N ASP A 297 -3.18 18.65 -27.33
CA ASP A 297 -2.87 18.07 -28.66
C ASP A 297 -1.49 18.46 -29.25
N ASP A 298 -0.74 19.34 -28.58
CA ASP A 298 0.56 19.87 -28.99
C ASP A 298 1.77 19.13 -28.39
N GLN A 299 1.54 18.15 -27.51
CA GLN A 299 2.57 17.41 -26.81
C GLN A 299 2.76 16.02 -27.42
N SER A 300 3.98 15.67 -27.81
CA SER A 300 4.30 14.30 -28.25
C SER A 300 4.12 13.35 -27.06
N GLU A 301 3.22 12.36 -27.16
CA GLU A 301 2.99 11.34 -26.14
C GLU A 301 3.65 10.02 -26.53
N VAL A 302 4.17 9.30 -25.53
CA VAL A 302 4.65 7.93 -25.69
C VAL A 302 3.94 7.01 -24.70
N SER A 303 3.58 5.81 -25.17
CA SER A 303 3.03 4.74 -24.34
C SER A 303 4.14 3.91 -23.71
N ALA A 304 3.89 3.37 -22.53
CA ALA A 304 4.75 2.39 -21.88
C ALA A 304 3.90 1.39 -21.08
N VAL A 305 4.53 0.33 -20.60
CA VAL A 305 3.98 -0.52 -19.54
C VAL A 305 4.68 -0.15 -18.24
N ALA A 306 3.93 -0.13 -17.15
CA ALA A 306 4.44 0.31 -15.87
C ALA A 306 3.98 -0.59 -14.72
N LEU A 307 4.87 -0.77 -13.75
CA LEU A 307 4.62 -1.52 -12.52
C LEU A 307 4.78 -0.57 -11.32
N SER A 308 3.68 -0.29 -10.62
CA SER A 308 3.67 0.48 -9.36
C SER A 308 3.84 -0.47 -8.18
N ILE A 309 4.76 -0.14 -7.27
CA ILE A 309 5.15 -0.97 -6.14
C ILE A 309 5.20 -0.07 -4.89
N PRO A 310 4.46 -0.38 -3.82
CA PRO A 310 4.68 0.26 -2.53
C PRO A 310 5.97 -0.25 -1.89
N VAL A 311 6.78 0.66 -1.37
CA VAL A 311 8.07 0.34 -0.76
C VAL A 311 8.26 1.14 0.53
N GLU A 312 8.57 0.44 1.61
CA GLU A 312 9.05 1.04 2.84
C GLU A 312 10.58 0.95 2.89
N VAL A 313 11.23 2.08 3.07
CA VAL A 313 12.69 2.19 3.20
C VAL A 313 13.03 2.34 4.67
N SER A 314 13.93 1.47 5.14
CA SER A 314 14.49 1.52 6.48
C SER A 314 16.00 1.33 6.43
N GLY A 315 16.74 2.10 7.22
CA GLY A 315 18.21 2.06 7.25
C GLY A 315 18.90 2.79 6.09
N GLY A 316 18.19 3.69 5.40
CA GLY A 316 18.76 4.62 4.43
C GLY A 316 19.10 4.02 3.07
N ILE A 317 18.59 2.83 2.74
CA ILE A 317 18.89 2.12 1.49
C ILE A 317 17.60 1.59 0.89
N PHE A 318 17.32 2.02 -0.34
CA PHE A 318 16.30 1.45 -1.18
C PHE A 318 16.85 0.26 -1.97
N SER A 319 16.05 -0.80 -2.13
CA SER A 319 16.39 -1.94 -2.99
C SER A 319 15.16 -2.57 -3.63
N ILE A 320 15.26 -2.88 -4.93
CA ILE A 320 14.34 -3.74 -5.67
C ILE A 320 15.11 -4.92 -6.24
N LEU A 321 14.53 -6.12 -6.11
CA LEU A 321 15.01 -7.34 -6.74
C LEU A 321 13.97 -7.83 -7.75
N LEU A 322 14.40 -8.04 -8.99
CA LEU A 322 13.59 -8.59 -10.07
C LEU A 322 14.04 -10.02 -10.34
N ASN A 323 13.12 -10.98 -10.30
CA ASN A 323 13.42 -12.37 -10.57
C ASN A 323 13.03 -12.73 -12.01
N PRO A 324 13.97 -12.80 -12.96
CA PRO A 324 13.69 -13.06 -14.37
C PRO A 324 13.03 -14.43 -14.64
N GLY A 325 13.23 -15.42 -13.77
CA GLY A 325 12.87 -16.79 -14.08
C GLY A 325 13.69 -17.31 -15.28
N ALA A 326 13.01 -17.64 -16.39
CA ALA A 326 13.65 -18.13 -17.62
C ALA A 326 13.82 -17.04 -18.70
N GLU A 327 13.25 -15.86 -18.51
CA GLU A 327 13.19 -14.79 -19.50
C GLU A 327 13.96 -13.56 -18.99
N PRO A 328 14.64 -12.80 -19.86
CA PRO A 328 15.35 -11.60 -19.44
C PRO A 328 14.37 -10.53 -18.97
N THR A 329 14.75 -9.74 -17.96
CA THR A 329 14.02 -8.51 -17.61
C THR A 329 14.42 -7.37 -18.54
N TYR A 330 13.56 -6.37 -18.67
CA TYR A 330 13.84 -5.13 -19.41
C TYR A 330 13.15 -3.94 -18.76
N VAL A 331 13.94 -3.01 -18.21
CA VAL A 331 13.44 -1.82 -17.50
C VAL A 331 14.05 -0.57 -18.12
N THR A 332 13.22 0.44 -18.38
CA THR A 332 13.62 1.67 -19.10
C THR A 332 13.77 2.86 -18.17
N ALA A 333 12.94 2.93 -17.13
CA ALA A 333 13.07 3.95 -16.10
C ALA A 333 12.49 3.47 -14.76
N LEU A 334 12.81 4.22 -13.71
CA LEU A 334 12.27 4.08 -12.37
C LEU A 334 11.93 5.47 -11.83
N VAL A 335 10.73 5.63 -11.26
CA VAL A 335 10.30 6.88 -10.60
C VAL A 335 9.87 6.58 -9.18
N ILE A 336 10.25 7.43 -8.24
CA ILE A 336 9.99 7.28 -6.79
C ILE A 336 9.25 8.49 -6.30
N TYR A 337 8.02 8.26 -5.85
CA TYR A 337 7.16 9.25 -5.22
C TYR A 337 7.17 9.02 -3.72
N PRO A 338 7.50 10.02 -2.90
CA PRO A 338 7.26 9.92 -1.46
C PRO A 338 5.76 9.82 -1.22
N GLU A 339 5.34 8.92 -0.34
CA GLU A 339 3.95 8.85 0.11
C GLU A 339 3.81 9.62 1.42
N GLU A 340 2.73 10.36 1.56
CA GLU A 340 2.39 11.00 2.83
C GLU A 340 2.02 9.91 3.86
N GLU A 341 2.34 10.13 5.13
CA GLU A 341 2.05 9.16 6.20
C GLU A 341 0.55 9.00 6.50
N GLU A 342 -0.33 9.72 5.81
CA GLU A 342 -1.77 9.62 5.98
C GLU A 342 -2.28 8.24 5.57
N THR A 343 -2.54 7.42 6.58
CA THR A 343 -3.08 6.08 6.40
C THR A 343 -4.53 6.14 5.95
N ILE A 344 -4.97 5.12 5.19
CA ILE A 344 -6.40 4.89 4.89
C ILE A 344 -7.23 4.89 6.19
N GLU A 345 -6.62 4.48 7.30
CA GLU A 345 -7.25 4.35 8.60
C GLU A 345 -7.72 5.69 9.17
N GLU A 346 -6.94 6.76 9.05
CA GLU A 346 -7.28 8.05 9.67
C GLU A 346 -8.55 8.65 9.07
N GLU A 347 -8.60 8.78 7.74
CA GLU A 347 -9.80 9.31 7.06
C GLU A 347 -10.98 8.35 7.15
N THR A 348 -10.75 7.04 7.00
CA THR A 348 -11.83 6.06 7.09
C THR A 348 -12.40 5.99 8.51
N ALA A 349 -11.59 6.22 9.54
CA ALA A 349 -12.06 6.26 10.93
C ALA A 349 -13.08 7.38 11.17
N GLU A 350 -12.91 8.55 10.53
CA GLU A 350 -13.88 9.64 10.64
C GLU A 350 -15.24 9.23 10.05
N GLU A 351 -15.24 8.64 8.85
CA GLU A 351 -16.48 8.17 8.20
C GLU A 351 -17.13 7.02 8.98
N ILE A 352 -16.34 6.07 9.49
CA ILE A 352 -16.83 4.99 10.36
C ILE A 352 -17.48 5.57 11.62
N ALA A 353 -16.84 6.55 12.26
CA ALA A 353 -17.37 7.22 13.45
C ALA A 353 -18.67 7.97 13.15
N GLU A 354 -18.74 8.67 12.00
CA GLU A 354 -19.96 9.34 11.54
C GLU A 354 -21.10 8.33 11.35
N ILE A 355 -20.87 7.24 10.61
CA ILE A 355 -21.88 6.19 10.40
C ILE A 355 -22.34 5.60 11.73
N LEU A 356 -21.43 5.23 12.62
CA LEU A 356 -21.75 4.65 13.92
C LEU A 356 -22.52 5.62 14.82
N SER A 357 -22.24 6.93 14.74
CA SER A 357 -23.01 7.95 15.45
C SER A 357 -24.46 8.06 14.96
N ARG A 358 -24.71 7.80 13.68
CA ARG A 358 -26.06 7.78 13.09
C ARG A 358 -26.83 6.52 13.46
N LEU A 359 -26.16 5.36 13.45
CA LEU A 359 -26.76 4.06 13.81
C LEU A 359 -27.08 4.00 15.32
N ASN A 360 -26.20 4.54 16.16
CA ASN A 360 -26.42 4.66 17.60
C ASN A 360 -25.71 5.90 18.15
N PRO A 361 -26.45 6.99 18.49
CA PRO A 361 -25.88 8.24 19.00
C PRO A 361 -25.03 8.09 20.27
N GLU A 362 -25.25 7.03 21.07
CA GLU A 362 -24.42 6.73 22.24
C GLU A 362 -23.13 5.99 21.86
N ALA A 363 -23.15 5.17 20.82
CA ALA A 363 -21.97 4.44 20.33
C ALA A 363 -20.96 5.36 19.63
N GLY A 364 -21.42 6.30 18.79
CA GLY A 364 -20.53 7.26 18.11
C GLY A 364 -19.69 8.13 19.07
N ARG A 365 -20.17 8.36 20.30
CA ARG A 365 -19.42 9.11 21.33
C ARG A 365 -18.28 8.31 21.98
N GLN A 366 -18.35 6.98 21.97
CA GLN A 366 -17.31 6.13 22.56
C GLN A 366 -16.16 5.84 21.59
N ILE A 367 -16.40 5.88 20.28
CA ILE A 367 -15.40 5.46 19.28
C ILE A 367 -14.30 6.50 19.09
N LEU A 368 -14.64 7.79 19.14
CA LEU A 368 -13.67 8.89 19.14
C LEU A 368 -12.76 8.92 20.40
N GLY A 369 -12.93 7.98 21.34
CA GLY A 369 -12.09 7.84 22.53
C GLY A 369 -11.77 6.41 22.98
N SER A 370 -12.09 5.36 22.20
CA SER A 370 -11.95 3.95 22.67
C SER A 370 -10.82 3.19 21.99
N GLU A 371 -10.26 2.25 22.75
CA GLU A 371 -9.12 1.38 22.43
C GLU A 371 -9.36 0.39 21.26
N LEU A 372 -10.45 0.51 20.49
CA LEU A 372 -10.76 -0.38 19.36
C LEU A 372 -9.81 -0.19 18.16
N PHE A 373 -9.24 1.00 18.01
CA PHE A 373 -8.24 1.31 16.97
C PHE A 373 -6.79 1.35 17.50
N GLN A 374 -6.59 1.22 18.81
CA GLN A 374 -5.25 1.16 19.40
C GLN A 374 -4.43 -0.10 19.09
N PRO A 375 -4.98 -1.30 18.78
CA PRO A 375 -4.15 -2.48 18.54
C PRO A 375 -3.29 -2.34 17.29
N VAL A 376 -3.77 -1.62 16.27
CA VAL A 376 -3.05 -1.34 15.02
C VAL A 376 -2.01 -0.23 15.24
N GLN A 377 -2.39 0.88 15.90
CA GLN A 377 -1.44 1.93 16.28
C GLN A 377 -0.32 1.45 17.22
N ARG A 378 -0.60 0.50 18.13
CA ARG A 378 0.44 -0.12 18.97
C ARG A 378 1.37 -1.03 18.19
N GLN A 379 0.91 -1.73 17.15
CA GLN A 379 1.80 -2.52 16.29
C GLN A 379 2.75 -1.62 15.49
N ILE A 380 2.26 -0.50 14.95
CA ILE A 380 3.09 0.47 14.24
C ILE A 380 4.08 1.17 15.19
N GLN A 381 3.66 1.55 16.40
CA GLN A 381 4.56 2.14 17.40
C GLN A 381 5.58 1.14 17.99
N GLN A 382 5.25 -0.15 18.12
CA GLN A 382 6.19 -1.18 18.56
C GLN A 382 7.21 -1.54 17.47
N ALA A 383 6.84 -1.45 16.19
CA ALA A 383 7.77 -1.55 15.07
C ALA A 383 8.75 -0.34 15.04
N ALA A 384 8.25 0.88 15.27
CA ALA A 384 9.06 2.10 15.27
C ALA A 384 9.95 2.28 16.53
N THR A 385 9.67 1.59 17.63
CA THR A 385 10.43 1.70 18.90
C THR A 385 11.31 0.48 19.21
N THR A 386 11.58 -0.36 18.22
CA THR A 386 12.64 -1.38 18.31
C THR A 386 13.93 -0.84 17.68
N PRO A 387 14.78 -0.10 18.40
CA PRO A 387 16.10 0.25 17.90
C PRO A 387 16.98 -1.01 17.88
N GLY A 388 17.36 -1.45 16.69
CA GLY A 388 18.52 -2.30 16.44
C GLY A 388 18.55 -3.65 17.14
N LEU A 389 18.21 -4.70 16.40
CA LEU A 389 18.89 -6.00 16.51
C LEU A 389 19.38 -6.44 15.13
#